data_AF-A0AAV8FRN2-F1
#
_entry.id   AF-A0AAV8FRN2-F1
#
_cell.length_a   1.000
_cell.length_b   1.000
_cell.length_c   1.000
_cell.angle_alpha   90.00
_cell.angle_beta   90.00
_cell.angle_gamma   90.00
#
_symmetry.space_group_name_H-M   'P 1'
#
loop_
_entity.id
_entity.type
_entity.pdbx_description
1 polymer ?
#
loop_
_entity_poly.entity_id
_entity_poly.type
_entity_poly.pdbx_seq_one_letter_code
_entity_poly.pdbx_strand_id
1 'polypeptide(L)'
;MSDWRLSANNTIYREALKATESIHSPAVGFVKPQDITGRTTEVQFKQNNTIIQLLLKLTEQIEDLKVAVKRLEAVKGKEGTQPDDLTDSLDQIQQQLQKLSLAEPNKPAIPKPKG
;
A
#
# COMPACT_ATOMS: atom_id res chain seq x y z
N MET A 1 -11.70 21.66 -17.83
CA MET A 1 -12.55 21.26 -16.69
C MET A 1 -13.43 20.12 -17.14
N SER A 2 -13.54 19.04 -16.37
CA SER A 2 -14.48 17.95 -16.64
C SER A 2 -15.92 18.43 -16.47
N ASP A 3 -16.80 18.11 -17.42
CA ASP A 3 -18.24 18.40 -17.31
C ASP A 3 -18.83 17.67 -16.09
N TRP A 4 -19.64 18.35 -15.28
CA TRP A 4 -20.32 17.76 -14.13
C TRP A 4 -21.18 16.56 -14.53
N ARG A 5 -21.67 16.51 -15.78
CA ARG A 5 -22.39 15.35 -16.33
C ARG A 5 -21.52 14.10 -16.39
N LEU A 6 -20.23 14.24 -16.68
CA LEU A 6 -19.28 13.14 -16.64
C LEU A 6 -19.07 12.68 -15.21
N SER A 7 -18.94 13.63 -14.27
CA SER A 7 -18.84 13.34 -12.84
C SER A 7 -20.10 12.63 -12.31
N ALA A 8 -21.29 13.01 -12.79
CA ALA A 8 -22.56 12.38 -12.42
C ALA A 8 -22.66 10.91 -12.87
N ASN A 9 -21.91 10.53 -13.91
CA ASN A 9 -21.83 9.16 -14.39
C ASN A 9 -20.79 8.31 -13.65
N ASN A 10 -19.95 8.91 -12.81
CA ASN A 10 -18.93 8.19 -12.05
C ASN A 10 -19.56 7.25 -11.00
N THR A 11 -19.02 6.02 -10.88
CA THR A 11 -19.51 5.01 -9.94
C THR A 11 -19.47 5.48 -8.49
N ILE A 12 -18.36 6.09 -8.05
CA ILE A 12 -18.18 6.60 -6.68
C ILE A 12 -19.24 7.67 -6.38
N TYR A 13 -19.54 8.51 -7.38
CA TYR A 13 -20.57 9.54 -7.25
C TYR A 13 -21.97 8.94 -7.08
N ARG A 14 -22.33 7.93 -7.88
CA ARG A 14 -23.62 7.24 -7.78
C ARG A 14 -23.75 6.49 -6.45
N GLU A 15 -22.68 5.86 -5.99
CA GLU A 15 -22.63 5.21 -4.68
C GLU A 15 -22.78 6.20 -3.54
N ALA A 16 -22.16 7.38 -3.64
CA ALA A 16 -22.31 8.44 -2.65
C ALA A 16 -23.77 8.92 -2.54
N LEU A 17 -24.45 9.13 -3.68
CA LEU A 17 -25.88 9.46 -3.69
C LEU A 17 -26.73 8.33 -3.08
N LYS A 18 -26.44 7.07 -3.43
CA LYS A 18 -27.15 5.92 -2.86
C LYS A 18 -26.97 5.81 -1.35
N ALA A 19 -25.77 6.09 -0.85
CA ALA A 19 -25.46 6.05 0.59
C ALA A 19 -26.17 7.15 1.38
N THR A 20 -26.38 8.33 0.78
CA THR A 20 -27.05 9.45 1.45
C THR A 20 -28.57 9.46 1.28
N GLU A 21 -29.11 8.61 0.41
CA GLU A 21 -30.55 8.46 0.14
C GLU A 21 -31.35 8.13 1.40
N SER A 22 -30.82 7.25 2.28
CA SER A 22 -31.49 6.85 3.52
C SER A 22 -31.44 7.92 4.62
N ILE A 23 -30.55 8.92 4.50
CA ILE A 23 -30.43 10.01 5.48
C ILE A 23 -31.51 11.05 5.21
N HIS A 24 -31.62 11.50 3.95
CA HIS A 24 -32.59 12.52 3.56
C HIS A 24 -32.94 12.43 2.08
N SER A 25 -34.06 11.76 1.78
CA SER A 25 -34.53 11.54 0.41
C SER A 25 -35.21 12.79 -0.19
N PRO A 26 -35.11 13.01 -1.52
CA PRO A 26 -34.12 12.38 -2.40
C PRO A 26 -32.71 12.89 -2.07
N ALA A 27 -31.69 12.04 -2.22
CA ALA A 27 -30.31 12.48 -2.17
C ALA A 27 -30.05 13.51 -3.26
N VAL A 28 -29.24 14.53 -2.94
CA VAL A 28 -28.94 15.61 -3.88
C VAL A 28 -27.44 15.69 -4.12
N GLY A 29 -27.09 15.83 -5.39
CA GLY A 29 -25.74 16.03 -5.87
C GLY A 29 -25.59 17.39 -6.55
N PHE A 30 -25.22 17.41 -7.83
CA PHE A 30 -25.15 18.65 -8.60
C PHE A 30 -26.56 19.18 -8.86
N VAL A 31 -26.77 20.47 -8.59
CA VAL A 31 -28.04 21.17 -8.84
C VAL A 31 -27.75 22.56 -9.35
N LYS A 32 -28.59 23.05 -10.26
CA LYS A 32 -28.55 24.45 -10.68
C LYS A 32 -29.38 25.28 -9.70
N PRO A 33 -28.84 26.36 -9.13
CA PRO A 33 -29.57 27.18 -8.17
C PRO A 33 -30.90 27.72 -8.69
N GLN A 34 -30.96 28.06 -9.98
CA GLN A 34 -32.17 28.55 -10.65
C GLN A 34 -33.31 27.52 -10.70
N ASP A 35 -33.01 26.23 -10.55
CA ASP A 35 -34.01 25.16 -10.54
C ASP A 35 -34.57 24.91 -9.12
N ILE A 36 -34.02 25.59 -8.08
CA ILE A 36 -34.47 25.46 -6.69
C ILE A 36 -35.48 26.55 -6.37
N THR A 37 -36.72 26.17 -6.06
CA THR A 37 -37.76 27.09 -5.57
C THR A 37 -37.99 26.90 -4.07
N GLY A 38 -37.75 27.96 -3.28
CA GLY A 38 -38.19 28.07 -1.88
C GLY A 38 -37.56 27.14 -0.83
N ARG A 39 -36.66 26.22 -1.23
CA ARG A 39 -36.06 25.19 -0.34
C ARG A 39 -34.53 25.11 -0.41
N THR A 40 -33.86 26.23 -0.67
CA THR A 40 -32.40 26.29 -0.87
C THR A 40 -31.61 25.66 0.28
N THR A 41 -32.01 25.92 1.53
CA THR A 41 -31.33 25.37 2.71
C THR A 41 -31.48 23.86 2.83
N GLU A 42 -32.66 23.32 2.55
CA GLU A 42 -32.90 21.86 2.56
C GLU A 42 -32.04 21.15 1.50
N VAL A 43 -31.98 21.74 0.30
CA VAL A 43 -31.17 21.25 -0.81
C VAL A 43 -29.68 21.28 -0.45
N GLN A 44 -29.21 22.36 0.19
CA GLN A 44 -27.82 22.47 0.66
C GLN A 44 -27.46 21.40 1.69
N PHE A 45 -28.35 21.11 2.65
CA PHE A 45 -28.09 20.03 3.61
C PHE A 45 -27.95 18.67 2.92
N LYS A 46 -28.81 18.38 1.94
CA LYS A 46 -28.74 17.15 1.14
C LYS A 46 -27.42 17.09 0.33
N GLN A 47 -27.02 18.19 -0.30
CA GLN A 47 -25.74 18.27 -1.01
C GLN A 47 -24.54 18.06 -0.08
N ASN A 48 -24.57 18.66 1.11
CA ASN A 48 -23.48 18.54 2.09
C ASN A 48 -23.28 17.08 2.53
N ASN A 49 -24.37 16.33 2.74
CA ASN A 49 -24.26 14.89 3.04
C ASN A 49 -23.54 14.14 1.92
N THR A 50 -23.89 14.40 0.66
CA THR A 50 -23.25 13.77 -0.50
C THR A 50 -21.77 14.17 -0.61
N ILE A 51 -21.42 15.43 -0.34
CA ILE A 51 -20.04 15.91 -0.33
C ILE A 51 -19.22 15.22 0.77
N ILE A 52 -19.76 15.10 1.99
CA ILE A 52 -19.10 14.40 3.09
C ILE A 52 -18.84 12.94 2.73
N GLN A 53 -19.82 12.26 2.13
CA GLN A 53 -19.67 10.88 1.70
C GLN A 53 -18.57 10.71 0.63
N LEU A 54 -18.48 11.64 -0.32
CA LEU A 54 -17.41 11.66 -1.34
C LEU A 54 -16.03 11.89 -0.72
N LEU A 55 -15.93 12.80 0.26
CA LEU A 55 -14.69 13.05 0.99
C LEU A 55 -14.25 11.84 1.80
N LEU A 56 -15.18 11.14 2.44
CA LEU A 56 -14.89 9.90 3.15
C LEU A 56 -14.33 8.84 2.18
N LYS A 57 -14.96 8.65 1.02
CA LYS A 57 -14.48 7.72 -0.02
C LYS A 57 -13.08 8.08 -0.52
N LEU A 58 -12.80 9.36 -0.71
CA LEU A 58 -11.45 9.83 -1.07
C LEU A 58 -10.43 9.53 0.04
N THR A 59 -10.82 9.72 1.30
CA THR A 59 -9.96 9.44 2.46
C THR A 59 -9.62 7.96 2.55
N GLU A 60 -10.60 7.07 2.33
CA GLU A 60 -10.39 5.62 2.25
C GLU A 60 -9.40 5.25 1.13
N GLN A 61 -9.57 5.80 -0.08
CA GLN A 61 -8.67 5.55 -1.20
C GLN A 61 -7.23 6.03 -0.94
N ILE A 62 -7.07 7.17 -0.26
CA ILE A 62 -5.74 7.67 0.11
C ILE A 62 -5.07 6.73 1.12
N GLU A 63 -5.82 6.19 2.07
CA GLU A 63 -5.25 5.26 3.05
C GLU A 63 -4.86 3.93 2.38
N ASP A 64 -5.69 3.41 1.49
CA ASP A 64 -5.36 2.23 0.68
C ASP A 64 -4.08 2.45 -0.16
N LEU A 65 -3.94 3.63 -0.77
CA LEU A 65 -2.74 3.99 -1.51
C LEU A 65 -1.49 4.09 -0.61
N LYS A 66 -1.61 4.68 0.58
CA LYS A 66 -0.49 4.72 1.54
C LYS A 66 -0.05 3.33 1.96
N VAL A 67 -1.00 2.41 2.18
CA VAL A 67 -0.71 1.01 2.49
C VAL A 67 0.00 0.34 1.31
N ALA A 68 -0.46 0.58 0.08
CA ALA A 68 0.19 0.04 -1.11
C ALA A 68 1.63 0.57 -1.28
N VAL A 69 1.86 1.87 -1.08
CA VAL A 69 3.21 2.47 -1.13
C VAL A 69 4.13 1.85 -0.09
N LYS A 70 3.70 1.75 1.18
CA LYS A 70 4.50 1.10 2.23
C LYS A 70 4.86 -0.34 1.90
N ARG A 71 3.93 -1.10 1.30
CA ARG A 71 4.19 -2.47 0.84
C ARG A 71 5.24 -2.50 -0.27
N LEU A 72 5.16 -1.59 -1.24
CA LEU A 72 6.13 -1.50 -2.33
C LEU A 72 7.53 -1.10 -1.81
N GLU A 73 7.61 -0.15 -0.88
CA GLU A 73 8.88 0.23 -0.24
C GLU A 73 9.50 -0.95 0.53
N ALA A 74 8.69 -1.74 1.23
CA ALA A 74 9.16 -2.93 1.94
C ALA A 74 9.65 -4.03 0.99
N VAL A 75 9.05 -4.19 -0.20
CA VAL A 75 9.54 -5.11 -1.23
C VAL A 75 10.85 -4.61 -1.84
N LYS A 76 10.93 -3.32 -2.17
CA LYS A 76 12.16 -2.70 -2.69
C LYS A 76 13.31 -2.76 -1.70
N GLY A 77 13.04 -2.64 -0.40
CA GLY A 77 14.04 -2.82 0.67
C GLY A 77 14.53 -4.27 0.82
N LYS A 78 13.76 -5.26 0.37
CA LYS A 78 14.15 -6.68 0.34
C LYS A 78 14.87 -7.09 -0.94
N GLU A 79 14.61 -6.41 -2.05
CA GLU A 79 15.38 -6.55 -3.29
C GLU A 79 16.74 -5.82 -3.22
N GLY A 80 16.95 -5.01 -2.17
CA GLY A 80 18.19 -4.32 -1.85
C GLY A 80 19.22 -5.15 -1.06
N THR A 81 19.13 -6.49 -1.04
CA THR A 81 20.32 -7.31 -0.74
C THR A 81 21.28 -7.10 -1.91
N GLN A 82 22.14 -6.09 -1.75
CA GLN A 82 23.15 -5.67 -2.69
C GLN A 82 23.97 -6.89 -3.16
N PRO A 83 24.43 -6.95 -4.42
CA PRO A 83 25.34 -7.99 -4.89
C PRO A 83 26.58 -8.14 -4.00
N ASP A 84 27.00 -7.05 -3.35
CA ASP A 84 28.13 -6.99 -2.44
C ASP A 84 27.97 -7.93 -1.22
N ASP A 85 26.75 -8.05 -0.68
CA ASP A 85 26.44 -8.89 0.49
C ASP A 85 26.48 -10.39 0.12
N LEU A 86 26.16 -10.71 -1.13
CA LEU A 86 26.27 -12.06 -1.70
C LEU A 86 27.73 -12.43 -2.02
N THR A 87 28.55 -11.49 -2.52
CA THR A 87 29.98 -11.73 -2.73
C THR A 87 30.73 -11.90 -1.41
N ASP A 88 30.42 -11.09 -0.39
CA ASP A 88 31.03 -11.22 0.94
C ASP A 88 30.64 -12.56 1.60
N SER A 89 29.39 -13.00 1.39
CA SER A 89 28.92 -14.32 1.83
C SER A 89 29.60 -15.47 1.08
N LEU A 90 29.84 -15.32 -0.23
CA LEU A 90 30.57 -16.29 -1.05
C LEU A 90 32.04 -16.42 -0.62
N ASP A 91 32.70 -15.29 -0.36
CA ASP A 91 34.09 -15.27 0.10
C ASP A 91 34.22 -15.90 1.49
N GLN A 92 33.27 -15.68 2.39
CA GLN A 92 33.22 -16.36 3.69
C GLN A 92 33.03 -17.87 3.55
N ILE A 93 32.12 -18.32 2.68
CA ILE A 93 31.89 -19.75 2.42
C ILE A 93 33.14 -20.39 1.82
N GLN A 94 33.82 -19.71 0.90
CA GLN A 94 35.04 -20.19 0.27
C GLN A 94 36.18 -20.30 1.28
N GLN A 95 36.33 -19.34 2.19
CA GLN A 95 37.30 -19.43 3.29
C GLN A 95 36.98 -20.56 4.28
N GLN A 96 35.71 -20.80 4.59
CA GLN A 96 35.30 -21.90 5.47
C GLN A 96 35.56 -23.27 4.81
N LEU A 97 35.27 -23.41 3.52
CA LEU A 97 35.58 -24.61 2.74
C LEU A 97 37.09 -24.90 2.67
N GLN A 98 37.91 -23.86 2.48
CA GLN A 98 39.37 -24.01 2.49
C GLN A 98 39.88 -24.46 3.87
N LYS A 99 39.34 -23.91 4.96
CA LYS A 99 39.69 -24.33 6.33
C LYS A 99 39.26 -25.77 6.63
N LEU A 100 38.11 -26.20 6.11
CA LEU A 100 37.63 -27.58 6.25
C LEU A 100 38.44 -28.57 5.40
N SER A 101 38.87 -28.18 4.19
CA SER A 101 39.70 -29.01 3.31
C SER A 101 41.12 -29.25 3.87
N LEU A 102 41.57 -28.44 4.83
CA LEU A 102 42.87 -28.58 5.49
C LEU A 102 42.81 -29.41 6.78
N ALA A 103 41.61 -29.84 7.20
CA ALA A 103 41.39 -30.58 8.44
C ALA A 103 40.94 -32.02 8.16
N GLU A 104 41.86 -32.85 7.66
CA GLU A 104 41.75 -34.32 7.74
C GLU A 104 43.07 -34.92 8.29
N PRO A 105 43.01 -36.09 8.95
CA PRO A 105 43.24 -36.20 10.39
C PRO A 105 44.71 -36.39 10.77
N ASN A 106 45.06 -35.74 11.88
CA ASN A 106 46.32 -35.90 12.61
C ASN A 106 46.59 -37.40 12.87
N LYS A 107 47.53 -37.98 12.11
CA LYS A 107 48.00 -39.36 12.30
C LYS A 107 48.74 -39.42 13.65
N PRO A 108 48.29 -40.18 14.65
CA PRO A 108 48.97 -40.22 15.94
C PRO A 108 50.36 -40.85 15.77
N ALA A 109 51.39 -40.08 16.13
CA ALA A 109 52.77 -40.54 16.16
C ALA A 109 52.93 -41.61 17.26
N ILE A 110 53.27 -42.83 16.87
CA ILE A 110 53.62 -43.92 17.79
C ILE A 110 54.97 -43.58 18.43
N PRO A 111 55.10 -43.51 19.76
CA PRO A 111 56.37 -43.24 20.41
C PRO A 111 57.23 -44.52 20.42
N LYS A 112 58.48 -44.42 19.94
CA LYS A 112 59.49 -45.48 20.12
C LYS A 112 60.06 -45.42 21.55
N PRO A 113 60.25 -46.56 22.23
CA PRO A 113 60.77 -46.59 23.59
C PRO A 113 62.28 -46.33 23.59
N LYS A 114 62.77 -45.70 24.66
CA LYS A 114 64.20 -45.61 24.99
C LYS A 114 64.60 -46.87 25.76
N GLY A 115 65.64 -47.56 25.30
CA GLY A 115 66.23 -48.74 25.94
C GLY A 115 66.93 -49.61 24.93
#